data_AF-A0A4Q5QRF2-F1
#
_entry.id   AF-A0A4Q5QRF2-F1
#
_cell.length_a   1.000
_cell.length_b   1.000
_cell.length_c   1.000
_cell.angle_alpha   90.00
_cell.angle_beta   90.00
_cell.angle_gamma   90.00
#
_symmetry.space_group_name_H-M   'P 1'
#
loop_
_entity.id
_entity.type
_entity.pdbx_description
1 polymer ?
#
loop_
_entity_poly.entity_id
_entity_poly.type
_entity_poly.pdbx_seq_one_letter_code
_entity_poly.pdbx_strand_id
1 'polypeptide(L)'
;LPRGRTHNPVFANWYSLNGNGEMTGTTWITESGFLETPIMITNTNSVGVVRDAVLKWFVKTGWYKEDFWYTYPVVAETYDGFLNDIYGFHVKETHAWEALDSAKSGLLQEGNVGGGTGMMCLGFKGGTGTASRVVKIRDSNYTVGVLVQSNFGGKNNFTIAGVPVGLELKDTLNYEFRAPPSYQPGDGSIIVVVATDAPLLPHQLKRITARLPLGVGIVGGRGENGSGDIFIAFSTANPGAFQRQNFTKLDELPNDLINPLFEATVQAVEEAIINAMVAAETMEGINGNKAYALPHKSVMQVLKKYNRVK
;
A
#
# COMPACT_ATOMS: atom_id res chain seq x y z
N LEU A 1 -12.03 -2.38 1.10
CA LEU A 1 -13.24 -2.48 1.95
C LEU A 1 -12.89 -3.23 3.25
N PRO A 2 -12.63 -2.54 4.36
CA PRO A 2 -12.07 -3.16 5.59
C PRO A 2 -12.89 -4.32 6.18
N ARG A 3 -14.22 -4.26 6.08
CA ARG A 3 -15.15 -5.34 6.50
C ARG A 3 -16.13 -5.74 5.38
N GLY A 4 -15.67 -5.71 4.13
CA GLY A 4 -16.53 -5.99 2.98
C GLY A 4 -17.60 -4.92 2.74
N ARG A 5 -18.78 -5.32 2.24
CA ARG A 5 -19.84 -4.41 1.76
C ARG A 5 -20.81 -3.92 2.84
N THR A 6 -20.42 -4.00 4.11
CA THR A 6 -21.26 -3.51 5.21
C THR A 6 -20.61 -2.31 5.86
N HIS A 7 -21.40 -1.28 6.16
CA HIS A 7 -20.94 -0.13 6.93
C HIS A 7 -20.72 -0.56 8.39
N ASN A 8 -19.49 -0.96 8.69
CA ASN A 8 -19.03 -1.35 10.02
C ASN A 8 -17.58 -0.84 10.16
N PRO A 9 -17.41 0.39 10.67
CA PRO A 9 -16.09 1.00 10.81
C PRO A 9 -15.12 0.15 11.62
N VAL A 10 -13.84 0.33 11.34
CA VAL A 10 -12.74 -0.37 12.03
C VAL A 10 -11.83 0.63 12.74
N PHE A 11 -11.17 0.20 13.81
CA PHE A 11 -10.07 0.98 14.35
C PHE A 11 -8.93 1.05 13.34
N ALA A 12 -8.34 2.22 13.21
CA ALA A 12 -7.25 2.50 12.29
C ALA A 12 -6.26 3.51 12.88
N ASN A 13 -5.05 3.52 12.32
CA ASN A 13 -4.11 4.61 12.46
C ASN A 13 -3.24 4.71 11.19
N TRP A 14 -2.50 5.79 11.06
CA TRP A 14 -1.66 6.06 9.88
C TRP A 14 -0.31 6.65 10.29
N TYR A 15 0.66 6.66 9.39
CA TYR A 15 1.99 7.24 9.61
C TYR A 15 2.57 7.74 8.30
N SER A 16 3.23 8.90 8.32
CA SER A 16 4.03 9.40 7.22
C SER A 16 5.50 9.38 7.63
N LEU A 17 6.30 8.60 6.91
CA LEU A 17 7.75 8.64 7.02
C LEU A 17 8.30 9.85 6.26
N ASN A 18 7.80 10.06 5.05
CA ASN A 18 8.00 11.27 4.27
C ASN A 18 6.67 11.71 3.65
N GLY A 19 6.36 13.01 3.76
CA GLY A 19 5.04 13.58 3.46
C GLY A 19 4.89 14.18 2.07
N ASN A 20 5.79 13.85 1.14
CA ASN A 20 5.72 14.34 -0.24
C ASN A 20 4.73 13.52 -1.08
N GLY A 21 3.47 13.51 -0.65
CA GLY A 21 2.38 12.75 -1.25
C GLY A 21 1.06 13.00 -0.51
N GLU A 22 -0.01 12.33 -0.93
CA GLU A 22 -1.36 12.53 -0.38
C GLU A 22 -2.01 11.23 0.13
N MET A 23 -2.70 11.35 1.28
CA MET A 23 -3.65 10.35 1.79
C MET A 23 -4.76 11.09 2.52
N THR A 24 -5.92 11.19 1.87
CA THR A 24 -7.08 11.92 2.42
C THR A 24 -7.71 11.18 3.61
N GLY A 25 -8.51 11.89 4.41
CA GLY A 25 -9.25 11.30 5.54
C GLY A 25 -8.41 11.02 6.79
N THR A 26 -7.10 11.20 6.71
CA THR A 26 -6.13 10.98 7.80
C THR A 26 -6.35 11.87 9.02
N THR A 27 -6.87 13.10 8.85
CA THR A 27 -7.24 13.98 9.96
C THR A 27 -8.28 13.33 10.86
N TRP A 28 -9.33 12.75 10.28
CA TRP A 28 -10.38 12.09 11.05
C TRP A 28 -9.92 10.77 11.66
N ILE A 29 -9.04 10.02 10.98
CA ILE A 29 -8.41 8.82 11.57
C ILE A 29 -7.57 9.20 12.79
N THR A 30 -6.81 10.30 12.73
CA THR A 30 -6.01 10.77 13.86
C THR A 30 -6.89 11.13 15.06
N GLU A 31 -7.98 11.84 14.80
CA GLU A 31 -8.87 12.36 15.83
C GLU A 31 -9.74 11.26 16.45
N SER A 32 -10.39 10.45 15.61
CA SER A 32 -11.39 9.48 16.04
C SER A 32 -10.83 8.08 16.26
N GLY A 33 -9.71 7.74 15.61
CA GLY A 33 -9.18 6.38 15.55
C GLY A 33 -9.99 5.43 14.65
N PHE A 34 -10.94 5.92 13.85
CA PHE A 34 -11.78 5.09 12.99
C PHE A 34 -11.50 5.28 11.50
N LEU A 35 -11.53 4.15 10.77
CA LEU A 35 -11.64 4.09 9.32
C LEU A 35 -13.07 3.63 8.96
N GLU A 36 -13.83 4.56 8.38
CA GLU A 36 -15.25 4.38 8.07
C GLU A 36 -15.51 4.08 6.58
N THR A 37 -14.49 4.26 5.74
CA THR A 37 -14.61 4.18 4.27
C THR A 37 -13.74 3.06 3.69
N PRO A 38 -13.93 2.70 2.41
CA PRO A 38 -12.88 2.02 1.65
C PRO A 38 -11.58 2.82 1.66
N ILE A 39 -10.45 2.13 1.49
CA ILE A 39 -9.17 2.74 1.13
C ILE A 39 -9.04 2.59 -0.38
N MET A 40 -8.90 3.71 -1.09
CA MET A 40 -8.65 3.73 -2.53
C MET A 40 -7.20 4.15 -2.77
N ILE A 41 -6.55 3.54 -3.76
CA ILE A 41 -5.17 3.88 -4.15
C ILE A 41 -5.14 4.12 -5.65
N THR A 42 -4.57 5.25 -6.08
CA THR A 42 -4.58 5.71 -7.48
C THR A 42 -3.30 6.49 -7.79
N ASN A 43 -3.27 7.26 -8.88
CA ASN A 43 -2.19 8.21 -9.17
C ASN A 43 -2.45 9.61 -8.58
N THR A 44 -1.37 10.40 -8.47
CA THR A 44 -1.35 11.71 -7.81
C THR A 44 -2.47 12.65 -8.25
N ASN A 45 -2.64 12.83 -9.56
CA ASN A 45 -3.63 13.76 -10.11
C ASN A 45 -5.07 13.23 -10.07
N SER A 46 -5.28 12.01 -9.58
CA SER A 46 -6.58 11.35 -9.54
C SER A 46 -7.17 11.22 -8.13
N VAL A 47 -6.47 11.69 -7.09
CA VAL A 47 -6.98 11.64 -5.70
C VAL A 47 -8.35 12.30 -5.58
N GLY A 48 -8.50 13.51 -6.13
CA GLY A 48 -9.76 14.28 -6.04
C GLY A 48 -10.95 13.56 -6.68
N VAL A 49 -10.81 13.10 -7.94
CA VAL A 49 -11.91 12.43 -8.65
C VAL A 49 -12.30 11.10 -7.99
N VAL A 50 -11.33 10.34 -7.47
CA VAL A 50 -11.60 9.08 -6.76
C VAL A 50 -12.28 9.36 -5.42
N ARG A 51 -11.86 10.39 -4.69
CA ARG A 51 -12.47 10.79 -3.41
C ARG A 51 -13.93 11.18 -3.60
N ASP A 52 -14.24 11.96 -4.63
CA ASP A 52 -15.63 12.35 -4.94
C ASP A 52 -16.46 11.16 -5.41
N ALA A 53 -15.88 10.27 -6.22
CA ALA A 53 -16.54 9.07 -6.69
C ALA A 53 -16.98 8.14 -5.55
N VAL A 54 -16.17 7.99 -4.48
CA VAL A 54 -16.54 7.20 -3.30
C VAL A 54 -17.80 7.78 -2.61
N LEU A 55 -17.88 9.11 -2.45
CA LEU A 55 -19.05 9.74 -1.84
C LEU A 55 -20.31 9.53 -2.69
N LYS A 56 -20.21 9.70 -4.02
CA LYS A 56 -21.32 9.44 -4.93
C LYS A 56 -21.73 7.96 -4.93
N TRP A 57 -20.77 7.05 -4.80
CA TRP A 57 -21.02 5.61 -4.64
C TRP A 57 -21.79 5.33 -3.34
N PHE A 58 -21.45 5.98 -2.22
CA PHE A 58 -22.21 5.86 -0.96
C PHE A 58 -23.66 6.34 -1.09
N VAL A 59 -23.90 7.46 -1.78
CA VAL A 59 -25.25 7.95 -2.05
C VAL A 59 -26.03 6.94 -2.90
N LYS A 60 -25.42 6.45 -4.00
CA LYS A 60 -26.05 5.51 -4.93
C LYS A 60 -26.40 4.17 -4.29
N THR A 61 -25.55 3.68 -3.40
CA THR A 61 -25.70 2.35 -2.77
C THR A 61 -26.46 2.37 -1.46
N GLY A 62 -26.82 3.55 -0.95
CA GLY A 62 -27.43 3.68 0.37
C GLY A 62 -26.51 3.17 1.48
N TRP A 63 -25.21 3.48 1.38
CA TRP A 63 -24.18 2.97 2.29
C TRP A 63 -24.45 3.35 3.75
N TYR A 64 -24.82 4.60 3.97
CA TYR A 64 -25.32 5.10 5.25
C TYR A 64 -26.84 4.95 5.28
N LYS A 65 -27.37 4.52 6.42
CA LYS A 65 -28.82 4.31 6.62
C LYS A 65 -29.50 5.53 7.22
N GLU A 66 -28.70 6.46 7.75
CA GLU A 66 -29.17 7.67 8.41
C GLU A 66 -29.52 8.75 7.37
N ASP A 67 -30.55 9.55 7.67
CA ASP A 67 -31.02 10.62 6.78
C ASP A 67 -29.97 11.72 6.56
N PHE A 68 -29.01 11.85 7.48
CA PHE A 68 -27.91 12.81 7.42
C PHE A 68 -26.58 12.16 7.81
N TRP A 69 -25.59 12.32 6.94
CA TRP A 69 -24.23 11.81 7.13
C TRP A 69 -23.20 12.68 6.39
N TYR A 70 -21.98 12.66 6.89
CA TYR A 70 -20.78 13.11 6.22
C TYR A 70 -19.65 12.16 6.59
N THR A 71 -18.67 12.02 5.72
CA THR A 71 -17.52 11.15 5.94
C THR A 71 -16.34 11.65 5.12
N TYR A 72 -15.15 11.13 5.42
CA TYR A 72 -13.90 11.58 4.85
C TYR A 72 -13.23 10.39 4.14
N PRO A 73 -13.52 10.16 2.84
CA PRO A 73 -12.94 9.04 2.10
C PRO A 73 -11.42 9.03 2.21
N VAL A 74 -10.86 7.83 2.39
CA VAL A 74 -9.42 7.59 2.36
C VAL A 74 -8.99 7.25 0.94
N VAL A 75 -8.30 8.19 0.31
CA VAL A 75 -7.73 8.04 -1.02
C VAL A 75 -6.26 8.42 -0.95
N ALA A 76 -5.40 7.49 -1.33
CA ALA A 76 -3.96 7.64 -1.34
C ALA A 76 -3.41 7.53 -2.75
N GLU A 77 -2.17 7.94 -2.95
CA GLU A 77 -1.57 7.97 -4.29
C GLU A 77 -0.09 7.66 -4.33
N THR A 78 0.38 7.32 -5.52
CA THR A 78 1.78 7.45 -5.92
C THR A 78 1.85 8.05 -7.34
N TYR A 79 2.97 8.65 -7.72
CA TYR A 79 3.12 9.32 -9.02
C TYR A 79 3.51 8.37 -10.18
N ASP A 80 2.69 8.28 -11.23
CA ASP A 80 2.94 7.43 -12.42
C ASP A 80 3.40 8.17 -13.68
N GLY A 81 3.72 9.46 -13.60
CA GLY A 81 3.93 10.30 -14.79
C GLY A 81 5.09 9.89 -15.72
N PHE A 82 6.00 9.01 -15.30
CA PHE A 82 7.02 8.46 -16.19
C PHE A 82 6.43 7.54 -17.27
N LEU A 83 5.43 6.72 -16.91
CA LEU A 83 4.76 5.78 -17.82
C LEU A 83 3.36 6.25 -18.25
N ASN A 84 2.73 7.14 -17.48
CA ASN A 84 1.39 7.62 -17.71
C ASN A 84 1.36 9.09 -18.15
N ASP A 85 0.38 9.44 -18.98
CA ASP A 85 -0.03 10.83 -19.17
C ASP A 85 -0.80 11.34 -17.94
N ILE A 86 -0.05 11.68 -16.89
CA ILE A 86 -0.66 12.08 -15.61
C ILE A 86 -1.46 13.39 -15.72
N TYR A 87 -1.19 14.22 -16.73
CA TYR A 87 -1.91 15.48 -16.97
C TYR A 87 -3.17 15.30 -17.83
N GLY A 88 -3.41 14.12 -18.38
CA GLY A 88 -4.65 13.81 -19.11
C GLY A 88 -5.84 13.44 -18.22
N PHE A 89 -5.62 13.28 -16.91
CA PHE A 89 -6.67 12.96 -15.92
C PHE A 89 -7.54 11.75 -16.33
N HIS A 90 -6.88 10.64 -16.70
CA HIS A 90 -7.53 9.47 -17.32
C HIS A 90 -8.41 8.65 -16.36
N VAL A 91 -8.14 8.70 -15.06
CA VAL A 91 -9.01 8.03 -14.06
C VAL A 91 -10.34 8.79 -13.99
N LYS A 92 -11.45 8.06 -14.15
CA LYS A 92 -12.81 8.60 -14.10
C LYS A 92 -13.57 8.00 -12.92
N GLU A 93 -14.68 8.63 -12.57
CA GLU A 93 -15.61 8.14 -11.54
C GLU A 93 -16.03 6.69 -11.77
N THR A 94 -16.31 6.31 -13.03
CA THR A 94 -16.69 4.94 -13.40
C THR A 94 -15.61 3.91 -13.07
N HIS A 95 -14.32 4.25 -13.20
CA HIS A 95 -13.23 3.34 -12.84
C HIS A 95 -13.17 3.12 -11.32
N ALA A 96 -13.41 4.17 -10.52
CA ALA A 96 -13.47 4.05 -9.06
C ALA A 96 -14.65 3.17 -8.63
N TRP A 97 -15.81 3.32 -9.27
CA TRP A 97 -16.98 2.48 -9.00
C TRP A 97 -16.77 1.04 -9.41
N GLU A 98 -16.16 0.78 -10.57
CA GLU A 98 -15.81 -0.56 -11.00
C GLU A 98 -14.88 -1.25 -9.99
N ALA A 99 -13.87 -0.53 -9.46
CA ALA A 99 -13.00 -1.06 -8.41
C ALA A 99 -13.77 -1.37 -7.10
N LEU A 100 -14.70 -0.50 -6.69
CA LEU A 100 -15.54 -0.73 -5.52
C LEU A 100 -16.49 -1.93 -5.71
N ASP A 101 -17.12 -2.03 -6.88
CA ASP A 101 -18.13 -3.03 -7.20
C ASP A 101 -17.52 -4.40 -7.54
N SER A 102 -16.26 -4.47 -7.95
CA SER A 102 -15.55 -5.72 -8.25
C SER A 102 -14.73 -6.27 -7.06
N ALA A 103 -14.56 -5.47 -6.00
CA ALA A 103 -13.83 -5.88 -4.80
C ALA A 103 -14.40 -7.17 -4.19
N LYS A 104 -13.53 -8.17 -4.01
CA LYS A 104 -13.88 -9.52 -3.54
C LYS A 104 -12.74 -10.15 -2.73
N SER A 105 -13.07 -11.14 -1.93
CA SER A 105 -12.11 -12.01 -1.25
C SER A 105 -11.41 -12.96 -2.23
N GLY A 106 -10.31 -13.57 -1.77
CA GLY A 106 -9.57 -14.57 -2.52
C GLY A 106 -8.22 -14.03 -2.98
N LEU A 107 -7.70 -14.60 -4.07
CA LEU A 107 -6.42 -14.20 -4.64
C LEU A 107 -6.50 -12.79 -5.21
N LEU A 108 -5.50 -11.97 -4.89
CA LEU A 108 -5.35 -10.63 -5.42
C LEU A 108 -4.42 -10.67 -6.63
N GLN A 109 -4.74 -9.89 -7.65
CA GLN A 109 -3.81 -9.67 -8.76
C GLN A 109 -2.70 -8.71 -8.32
N GLU A 110 -1.48 -8.96 -8.80
CA GLU A 110 -0.27 -8.21 -8.46
C GLU A 110 0.42 -7.72 -9.74
N GLY A 111 1.40 -6.83 -9.59
CA GLY A 111 2.14 -6.21 -10.70
C GLY A 111 1.42 -5.00 -11.28
N ASN A 112 1.22 -5.00 -12.60
CA ASN A 112 0.76 -3.84 -13.37
C ASN A 112 -0.78 -3.66 -13.32
N VAL A 113 -1.36 -3.58 -12.13
CA VAL A 113 -2.82 -3.54 -11.93
C VAL A 113 -3.26 -2.45 -10.97
N GLY A 114 -4.47 -1.93 -11.18
CA GLY A 114 -5.07 -0.88 -10.35
C GLY A 114 -4.23 0.40 -10.36
N GLY A 115 -4.09 1.05 -9.21
CA GLY A 115 -3.20 2.20 -9.09
C GLY A 115 -1.72 1.87 -9.33
N GLY A 116 -1.30 0.60 -9.18
CA GLY A 116 0.07 0.14 -9.47
C GLY A 116 0.45 0.09 -10.96
N THR A 117 -0.50 0.30 -11.87
CA THR A 117 -0.32 0.09 -13.32
C THR A 117 0.93 0.79 -13.88
N GLY A 118 1.08 2.10 -13.65
CA GLY A 118 2.18 2.90 -14.18
C GLY A 118 3.39 3.07 -13.24
N MET A 119 3.47 2.28 -12.16
CA MET A 119 4.46 2.51 -11.09
C MET A 119 5.82 1.83 -11.34
N MET A 120 6.86 2.39 -10.74
CA MET A 120 8.26 1.99 -10.89
C MET A 120 8.93 1.86 -9.52
N CYS A 121 9.69 0.81 -9.27
CA CYS A 121 10.29 0.57 -7.96
C CYS A 121 11.71 0.05 -8.09
N LEU A 122 12.65 0.65 -7.35
CA LEU A 122 14.00 0.14 -7.14
C LEU A 122 14.74 -0.19 -8.45
N GLY A 123 14.51 0.63 -9.48
CA GLY A 123 15.14 0.50 -10.80
C GLY A 123 14.50 -0.49 -11.77
N PHE A 124 13.36 -1.07 -11.42
CA PHE A 124 12.56 -1.96 -12.26
C PHE A 124 11.08 -1.53 -12.23
N LYS A 125 10.24 -2.21 -13.02
CA LYS A 125 8.79 -2.02 -12.95
C LYS A 125 8.31 -2.35 -11.53
N GLY A 126 7.56 -1.42 -10.94
CA GLY A 126 6.88 -1.61 -9.66
C GLY A 126 5.42 -1.96 -9.86
N GLY A 127 4.59 -1.68 -8.86
CA GLY A 127 3.14 -1.86 -8.95
C GLY A 127 2.50 -2.32 -7.66
N THR A 128 1.41 -3.06 -7.81
CA THR A 128 0.63 -3.58 -6.68
C THR A 128 1.24 -4.90 -6.20
N GLY A 129 1.45 -5.05 -4.90
CA GLY A 129 1.89 -6.32 -4.31
C GLY A 129 1.24 -6.57 -2.96
N THR A 130 1.22 -7.83 -2.55
CA THR A 130 0.62 -8.25 -1.28
C THR A 130 1.40 -9.40 -0.65
N ALA A 131 1.33 -9.49 0.67
CA ALA A 131 1.82 -10.64 1.42
C ALA A 131 1.06 -10.73 2.75
N SER A 132 1.16 -11.87 3.42
CA SER A 132 0.61 -12.03 4.76
C SER A 132 1.45 -12.92 5.64
N ARG A 133 1.24 -12.80 6.95
CA ARG A 133 1.82 -13.66 7.98
C ARG A 133 0.75 -14.08 8.96
N VAL A 134 0.80 -15.33 9.38
CA VAL A 134 0.03 -15.83 10.52
C VAL A 134 0.98 -15.94 11.71
N VAL A 135 0.60 -15.34 12.83
CA VAL A 135 1.36 -15.39 14.08
C VAL A 135 0.53 -15.99 15.20
N LYS A 136 1.18 -16.82 16.02
CA LYS A 136 0.58 -17.37 17.22
C LYS A 136 0.92 -16.49 18.42
N ILE A 137 -0.10 -16.05 19.15
CA ILE A 137 0.05 -15.30 20.40
C ILE A 137 -0.79 -16.01 21.47
N ARG A 138 -0.09 -16.64 22.42
CA ARG A 138 -0.72 -17.59 23.38
C ARG A 138 -1.48 -18.69 22.63
N ASP A 139 -2.79 -18.76 22.84
CA ASP A 139 -3.68 -19.79 22.27
C ASP A 139 -4.41 -19.33 21.01
N SER A 140 -4.18 -18.10 20.55
CA SER A 140 -4.82 -17.50 19.38
C SER A 140 -3.84 -17.38 18.21
N ASN A 141 -4.37 -17.53 16.99
CA ASN A 141 -3.67 -17.17 15.76
C ASN A 141 -4.25 -15.85 15.24
N TYR A 142 -3.36 -14.96 14.82
CA TYR A 142 -3.70 -13.70 14.17
C TYR A 142 -3.02 -13.60 12.83
N THR A 143 -3.67 -12.91 11.90
CA THR A 143 -3.18 -12.62 10.56
C THR A 143 -2.76 -11.16 10.48
N VAL A 144 -1.61 -10.91 9.86
CA VAL A 144 -1.20 -9.59 9.36
C VAL A 144 -1.15 -9.69 7.85
N GLY A 145 -2.05 -8.98 7.15
CA GLY A 145 -2.06 -8.85 5.71
C GLY A 145 -1.54 -7.47 5.30
N VAL A 146 -0.76 -7.42 4.22
CA VAL A 146 -0.17 -6.20 3.68
C VAL A 146 -0.50 -6.08 2.21
N LEU A 147 -0.90 -4.88 1.78
CA LEU A 147 -0.98 -4.50 0.37
C LEU A 147 -0.15 -3.24 0.16
N VAL A 148 0.64 -3.21 -0.92
CA VAL A 148 1.47 -2.07 -1.28
C VAL A 148 1.14 -1.58 -2.69
N GLN A 149 1.24 -0.27 -2.89
CA GLN A 149 1.49 0.33 -4.20
C GLN A 149 2.93 0.84 -4.20
N SER A 150 3.81 0.09 -4.85
CA SER A 150 5.26 0.30 -4.82
C SER A 150 5.71 1.18 -5.97
N ASN A 151 6.19 2.39 -5.64
CA ASN A 151 6.67 3.37 -6.62
C ASN A 151 7.92 4.12 -6.12
N PHE A 152 8.87 3.48 -5.45
CA PHE A 152 9.93 4.19 -4.72
C PHE A 152 11.33 3.61 -4.96
N GLY A 153 12.34 4.38 -4.52
CA GLY A 153 13.71 3.91 -4.32
C GLY A 153 14.56 3.81 -5.58
N GLY A 154 15.88 3.98 -5.40
CA GLY A 154 16.86 3.84 -6.47
C GLY A 154 17.40 2.41 -6.62
N LYS A 155 17.74 2.02 -7.85
CA LYS A 155 18.31 0.69 -8.16
C LYS A 155 19.47 0.31 -7.24
N ASN A 156 20.38 1.24 -6.97
CA ASN A 156 21.59 0.97 -6.18
C ASN A 156 21.30 0.50 -4.74
N ASN A 157 20.14 0.85 -4.18
CA ASN A 157 19.78 0.46 -2.82
C ASN A 157 19.05 -0.89 -2.76
N PHE A 158 18.65 -1.45 -3.91
CA PHE A 158 17.77 -2.60 -3.96
C PHE A 158 18.40 -3.85 -3.34
N THR A 159 17.73 -4.40 -2.35
CA THR A 159 18.13 -5.61 -1.63
C THR A 159 17.02 -6.65 -1.60
N ILE A 160 17.40 -7.93 -1.71
CA ILE A 160 16.51 -9.07 -1.47
C ILE A 160 17.23 -10.03 -0.51
N ALA A 161 16.62 -10.37 0.63
CA ALA A 161 17.21 -11.26 1.64
C ALA A 161 18.64 -10.84 2.06
N GLY A 162 18.86 -9.52 2.16
CA GLY A 162 20.15 -8.90 2.47
C GLY A 162 21.20 -8.93 1.35
N VAL A 163 20.87 -9.43 0.16
CA VAL A 163 21.77 -9.46 -1.01
C VAL A 163 21.63 -8.13 -1.78
N PRO A 164 22.74 -7.46 -2.16
CA PRO A 164 22.71 -6.19 -2.88
C PRO A 164 22.39 -6.38 -4.38
N VAL A 165 21.19 -6.86 -4.68
CA VAL A 165 20.72 -7.18 -6.04
C VAL A 165 20.82 -5.97 -6.96
N GLY A 166 20.52 -4.78 -6.44
CA GLY A 166 20.66 -3.52 -7.14
C GLY A 166 22.05 -3.24 -7.69
N LEU A 167 23.09 -3.49 -6.88
CA LEU A 167 24.49 -3.27 -7.27
C LEU A 167 24.97 -4.33 -8.27
N GLU A 168 24.54 -5.58 -8.10
CA GLU A 168 24.87 -6.68 -9.01
C GLU A 168 24.20 -6.51 -10.39
N LEU A 169 23.06 -5.83 -10.46
CA LEU A 169 22.28 -5.59 -11.68
C LEU A 169 22.31 -4.12 -12.15
N LYS A 170 23.26 -3.31 -11.69
CA LYS A 170 23.31 -1.86 -11.96
C LYS A 170 23.29 -1.48 -13.45
N ASP A 171 23.91 -2.29 -14.30
CA ASP A 171 24.02 -2.06 -15.75
C ASP A 171 22.98 -2.87 -16.56
N THR A 172 22.04 -3.52 -15.88
CA THR A 172 21.05 -4.41 -16.49
C THR A 172 19.67 -3.75 -16.51
N LEU A 173 19.08 -3.63 -17.71
CA LEU A 173 17.67 -3.25 -17.92
C LEU A 173 17.30 -1.97 -17.15
N ASN A 174 18.06 -0.90 -17.36
CA ASN A 174 17.76 0.42 -16.82
C ASN A 174 16.57 1.05 -17.55
N TYR A 175 15.86 1.96 -16.90
CA TYR A 175 14.71 2.63 -17.53
C TYR A 175 15.15 3.39 -18.77
N GLU A 176 14.33 3.34 -19.82
CA GLU A 176 14.53 4.17 -21.00
C GLU A 176 13.71 5.43 -20.85
N PHE A 177 14.39 6.55 -20.66
CA PHE A 177 13.77 7.87 -20.70
C PHE A 177 13.95 8.46 -22.09
N ARG A 178 12.83 8.74 -22.77
CA ARG A 178 12.79 9.35 -24.10
C ARG A 178 12.30 10.79 -24.06
N ALA A 179 11.26 11.09 -23.28
CA ALA A 179 10.77 12.44 -23.11
C ALA A 179 10.03 12.64 -21.78
N PRO A 180 9.89 13.89 -21.28
CA PRO A 180 9.15 14.20 -20.07
C PRO A 180 7.70 13.68 -20.10
N PRO A 181 7.07 13.40 -18.94
CA PRO A 181 7.58 13.66 -17.60
C PRO A 181 8.73 12.72 -17.19
N SER A 182 9.76 13.27 -16.55
CA SER A 182 10.91 12.52 -16.02
C SER A 182 10.76 12.28 -14.52
N TYR A 183 11.53 11.33 -13.99
CA TYR A 183 11.73 11.14 -12.54
C TYR A 183 13.24 11.24 -12.23
N GLN A 184 13.62 11.65 -11.03
CA GLN A 184 14.98 11.46 -10.54
C GLN A 184 15.10 10.12 -9.80
N PRO A 185 16.25 9.42 -9.86
CA PRO A 185 16.47 8.24 -9.03
C PRO A 185 16.21 8.54 -7.54
N GLY A 186 15.29 7.80 -6.92
CA GLY A 186 14.87 8.02 -5.53
C GLY A 186 13.57 8.84 -5.38
N ASP A 187 13.18 9.61 -6.40
CA ASP A 187 11.81 10.14 -6.47
C ASP A 187 10.83 8.98 -6.58
N GLY A 188 9.63 9.18 -6.05
CA GLY A 188 8.67 8.09 -6.00
C GLY A 188 7.60 8.29 -4.94
N SER A 189 7.03 7.20 -4.48
CA SER A 189 6.15 7.12 -3.32
C SER A 189 5.90 5.64 -3.00
N ILE A 190 5.48 5.33 -1.79
CA ILE A 190 4.90 4.04 -1.46
C ILE A 190 3.71 4.22 -0.54
N ILE A 191 2.59 3.61 -0.92
CA ILE A 191 1.45 3.42 -0.05
C ILE A 191 1.48 1.99 0.48
N VAL A 192 1.44 1.85 1.81
CA VAL A 192 1.33 0.54 2.49
C VAL A 192 0.06 0.51 3.32
N VAL A 193 -0.76 -0.51 3.08
CA VAL A 193 -1.97 -0.81 3.84
C VAL A 193 -1.76 -2.09 4.62
N VAL A 194 -1.94 -2.03 5.95
CA VAL A 194 -1.89 -3.20 6.84
C VAL A 194 -3.29 -3.50 7.37
N ALA A 195 -3.70 -4.76 7.27
CA ALA A 195 -4.91 -5.29 7.88
C ALA A 195 -4.53 -6.37 8.90
N THR A 196 -5.16 -6.37 10.07
CA THR A 196 -5.01 -7.47 11.03
C THR A 196 -6.32 -7.83 11.70
N ASP A 197 -6.49 -9.09 12.05
CA ASP A 197 -7.59 -9.59 12.89
C ASP A 197 -7.23 -9.59 14.39
N ALA A 198 -6.05 -9.11 14.77
CA ALA A 198 -5.66 -8.91 16.17
C ALA A 198 -6.46 -7.76 16.80
N PRO A 199 -6.94 -7.89 18.06
CA PRO A 199 -7.71 -6.87 18.76
C PRO A 199 -6.82 -5.69 19.17
N LEU A 200 -6.57 -4.79 18.22
CA LEU A 200 -5.74 -3.62 18.42
C LEU A 200 -6.58 -2.35 18.46
N LEU A 201 -6.31 -1.51 19.45
CA LEU A 201 -6.88 -0.17 19.55
C LEU A 201 -6.07 0.83 18.70
N PRO A 202 -6.61 2.03 18.40
CA PRO A 202 -5.96 3.00 17.50
C PRO A 202 -4.52 3.35 17.90
N HIS A 203 -4.24 3.48 19.19
CA HIS A 203 -2.91 3.79 19.69
C HIS A 203 -1.91 2.62 19.49
N GLN A 204 -2.37 1.37 19.44
CA GLN A 204 -1.56 0.20 19.13
C GLN A 204 -1.34 0.07 17.62
N LEU A 205 -2.35 0.40 16.81
CA LEU A 205 -2.22 0.49 15.36
C LEU A 205 -1.22 1.58 14.94
N LYS A 206 -1.11 2.68 15.69
CA LYS A 206 -0.01 3.66 15.53
C LYS A 206 1.37 3.04 15.72
N ARG A 207 1.50 2.06 16.62
CA ARG A 207 2.76 1.32 16.81
C ARG A 207 3.03 0.35 15.65
N ILE A 208 1.98 -0.26 15.09
CA ILE A 208 2.07 -1.07 13.87
C ILE A 208 2.55 -0.20 12.71
N THR A 209 1.92 0.94 12.42
CA THR A 209 2.30 1.83 11.31
C THR A 209 3.74 2.33 11.42
N ALA A 210 4.25 2.52 12.64
CA ALA A 210 5.66 2.86 12.89
C ALA A 210 6.67 1.72 12.54
N ARG A 211 6.22 0.50 12.22
CA ARG A 211 7.09 -0.61 11.77
C ARG A 211 7.23 -0.69 10.25
N LEU A 212 6.31 -0.08 9.50
CA LEU A 212 6.29 -0.16 8.04
C LEU A 212 7.57 0.42 7.41
N PRO A 213 8.16 1.53 7.92
CA PRO A 213 9.47 2.00 7.47
C PRO A 213 10.58 0.95 7.54
N LEU A 214 10.54 0.03 8.51
CA LEU A 214 11.58 -0.99 8.66
C LEU A 214 11.52 -1.99 7.50
N GLY A 215 10.32 -2.41 7.09
CA GLY A 215 10.15 -3.30 5.93
C GLY A 215 10.55 -2.61 4.61
N VAL A 216 10.15 -1.34 4.44
CA VAL A 216 10.58 -0.51 3.30
C VAL A 216 12.11 -0.34 3.27
N GLY A 217 12.71 -0.12 4.44
CA GLY A 217 14.16 0.07 4.58
C GLY A 217 14.99 -1.18 4.29
N ILE A 218 14.45 -2.37 4.59
CA ILE A 218 15.11 -3.67 4.34
C ILE A 218 15.29 -3.96 2.85
N VAL A 219 14.37 -3.50 2.00
CA VAL A 219 14.45 -3.68 0.53
C VAL A 219 15.18 -2.53 -0.19
N GLY A 220 15.53 -1.46 0.53
CA GLY A 220 16.37 -0.39 0.01
C GLY A 220 15.79 1.03 0.09
N GLY A 221 14.58 1.21 0.61
CA GLY A 221 13.98 2.55 0.74
C GLY A 221 14.72 3.42 1.76
N ARG A 222 14.81 4.72 1.49
CA ARG A 222 15.49 5.68 2.37
C ARG A 222 14.65 6.91 2.71
N GLY A 223 13.38 6.95 2.29
CA GLY A 223 12.53 8.11 2.52
C GLY A 223 13.08 9.34 1.83
N GLU A 224 13.55 9.18 0.59
CA GLU A 224 14.15 10.23 -0.22
C GLU A 224 13.20 11.43 -0.38
N ASN A 225 13.75 12.64 -0.57
CA ASN A 225 12.98 13.90 -0.57
C ASN A 225 11.75 13.86 -1.51
N GLY A 226 11.91 13.27 -2.70
CA GLY A 226 10.85 13.12 -3.70
C GLY A 226 9.84 11.99 -3.43
N SER A 227 9.95 11.26 -2.32
CA SER A 227 9.13 10.07 -2.00
C SER A 227 8.00 10.34 -1.01
N GLY A 228 6.76 10.17 -1.44
CA GLY A 228 5.60 10.09 -0.55
C GLY A 228 5.50 8.71 0.11
N ASP A 229 6.02 8.57 1.34
CA ASP A 229 6.03 7.30 2.07
C ASP A 229 4.96 7.33 3.17
N ILE A 230 3.74 6.92 2.80
CA ILE A 230 2.53 7.11 3.62
C ILE A 230 1.83 5.77 3.85
N PHE A 231 1.43 5.55 5.09
CA PHE A 231 1.05 4.24 5.57
C PHE A 231 -0.24 4.26 6.39
N ILE A 232 -1.02 3.18 6.33
CA ILE A 232 -2.23 3.00 7.14
C ILE A 232 -2.32 1.56 7.65
N ALA A 233 -2.77 1.39 8.90
CA ALA A 233 -3.07 0.09 9.48
C ALA A 233 -4.47 0.09 10.11
N PHE A 234 -5.20 -1.02 9.97
CA PHE A 234 -6.51 -1.18 10.60
C PHE A 234 -6.71 -2.59 11.18
N SER A 235 -7.59 -2.69 12.18
CA SER A 235 -7.96 -3.95 12.83
C SER A 235 -9.41 -4.36 12.55
N THR A 236 -9.62 -5.61 12.15
CA THR A 236 -10.95 -6.22 11.93
C THR A 236 -11.46 -6.99 13.15
N ALA A 237 -10.82 -6.90 14.32
CA ALA A 237 -11.17 -7.71 15.48
C ALA A 237 -12.46 -7.31 16.21
N ASN A 238 -12.73 -6.00 16.33
CA ASN A 238 -13.83 -5.47 17.14
C ASN A 238 -15.03 -5.03 16.25
N PRO A 239 -15.92 -5.93 15.79
CA PRO A 239 -17.10 -5.54 15.03
C PRO A 239 -18.05 -4.73 15.90
N GLY A 240 -18.63 -3.66 15.36
CA GLY A 240 -19.55 -2.81 16.12
C GLY A 240 -18.87 -1.88 17.13
N ALA A 241 -17.53 -1.77 17.10
CA ALA A 241 -16.76 -0.82 17.90
C ALA A 241 -17.26 0.63 17.77
N PHE A 242 -17.68 0.99 16.55
CA PHE A 242 -18.28 2.28 16.28
C PHE A 242 -19.75 2.28 16.68
N GLN A 243 -20.10 3.12 17.65
CA GLN A 243 -21.48 3.38 18.08
C GLN A 243 -21.70 4.89 18.19
N ARG A 244 -22.82 5.39 17.68
CA ARG A 244 -23.15 6.83 17.76
C ARG A 244 -23.58 7.29 19.16
N GLN A 245 -24.23 6.41 19.92
CA GLN A 245 -24.89 6.77 21.19
C GLN A 245 -24.61 5.78 22.32
N ASN A 246 -24.38 4.50 21.99
CA ASN A 246 -24.28 3.44 22.98
C ASN A 246 -22.83 3.19 23.38
N PHE A 247 -22.61 2.83 24.63
CA PHE A 247 -21.33 2.26 25.05
C PHE A 247 -21.11 0.90 24.40
N THR A 248 -19.85 0.59 24.11
CA THR A 248 -19.41 -0.71 23.58
C THR A 248 -18.30 -1.29 24.43
N LYS A 249 -18.28 -2.61 24.55
CA LYS A 249 -17.17 -3.37 25.11
C LYS A 249 -16.19 -3.73 24.00
N LEU A 250 -14.90 -3.59 24.28
CA LEU A 250 -13.83 -3.82 23.32
C LEU A 250 -12.87 -4.87 23.87
N ASP A 251 -12.35 -5.70 22.98
CA ASP A 251 -11.19 -6.53 23.24
C ASP A 251 -9.93 -5.77 22.85
N GLU A 252 -8.89 -5.89 23.67
CA GLU A 252 -7.58 -5.33 23.45
C GLU A 252 -6.49 -6.38 23.71
N LEU A 253 -5.53 -6.49 22.80
CA LEU A 253 -4.34 -7.29 22.99
C LEU A 253 -3.40 -6.58 23.99
N PRO A 254 -2.92 -7.26 25.06
CA PRO A 254 -1.95 -6.67 25.97
C PRO A 254 -0.69 -6.18 25.24
N ASN A 255 -0.23 -4.98 25.59
CA ASN A 255 0.90 -4.33 24.90
C ASN A 255 2.20 -5.14 24.92
N ASP A 256 2.44 -5.95 25.96
CA ASP A 256 3.63 -6.80 26.07
C ASP A 256 3.63 -8.01 25.12
N LEU A 257 2.47 -8.33 24.53
CA LEU A 257 2.30 -9.46 23.60
C LEU A 257 2.36 -9.05 22.13
N ILE A 258 2.55 -7.77 21.82
CA ILE A 258 2.40 -7.24 20.45
C ILE A 258 3.59 -7.56 19.52
N ASN A 259 4.76 -7.91 20.06
CA ASN A 259 6.00 -8.05 19.27
C ASN A 259 5.89 -9.01 18.08
N PRO A 260 5.20 -10.18 18.16
CA PRO A 260 4.98 -11.02 16.98
C PRO A 260 4.26 -10.30 15.84
N LEU A 261 3.33 -9.38 16.14
CA LEU A 261 2.66 -8.58 15.11
C LEU A 261 3.62 -7.55 14.49
N PHE A 262 4.55 -6.99 15.26
CA PHE A 262 5.58 -6.09 14.72
C PHE A 262 6.48 -6.82 13.73
N GLU A 263 6.99 -7.98 14.11
CA GLU A 263 7.87 -8.79 13.26
C GLU A 263 7.14 -9.22 11.98
N ALA A 264 5.92 -9.75 12.12
CA ALA A 264 5.08 -10.11 10.98
C ALA A 264 4.78 -8.94 10.04
N THR A 265 4.58 -7.74 10.60
CA THR A 265 4.35 -6.53 9.79
C THR A 265 5.59 -6.21 8.94
N VAL A 266 6.79 -6.23 9.53
CA VAL A 266 8.04 -5.94 8.81
C VAL A 266 8.26 -6.95 7.67
N GLN A 267 8.13 -8.24 7.97
CA GLN A 267 8.31 -9.32 6.99
C GLN A 267 7.29 -9.27 5.86
N ALA A 268 6.02 -8.97 6.17
CA ALA A 268 4.97 -8.89 5.15
C ALA A 268 5.14 -7.66 4.26
N VAL A 269 5.66 -6.54 4.78
CA VAL A 269 6.00 -5.36 3.96
C VAL A 269 7.17 -5.65 3.02
N GLU A 270 8.24 -6.26 3.53
CA GLU A 270 9.39 -6.68 2.71
C GLU A 270 8.92 -7.57 1.55
N GLU A 271 8.16 -8.63 1.84
CA GLU A 271 7.70 -9.56 0.81
C GLU A 271 6.70 -8.93 -0.15
N ALA A 272 5.75 -8.11 0.32
CA ALA A 272 4.76 -7.48 -0.55
C ALA A 272 5.41 -6.56 -1.61
N ILE A 273 6.48 -5.84 -1.25
CA ILE A 273 7.23 -5.01 -2.20
C ILE A 273 7.94 -5.88 -3.24
N ILE A 274 8.58 -6.98 -2.80
CA ILE A 274 9.24 -7.92 -3.71
C ILE A 274 8.21 -8.59 -4.63
N ASN A 275 7.05 -9.00 -4.12
CA ASN A 275 5.99 -9.61 -4.92
C ASN A 275 5.46 -8.64 -5.98
N ALA A 276 5.31 -7.35 -5.66
CA ALA A 276 4.93 -6.34 -6.65
C ALA A 276 5.91 -6.31 -7.84
N MET A 277 7.22 -6.32 -7.55
CA MET A 277 8.27 -6.28 -8.57
C MET A 277 8.40 -7.60 -9.36
N VAL A 278 8.17 -8.74 -8.72
CA VAL A 278 8.19 -10.08 -9.35
C VAL A 278 6.98 -10.29 -10.26
N ALA A 279 5.81 -9.79 -9.86
CA ALA A 279 4.58 -9.88 -10.64
C ALA A 279 4.52 -8.85 -11.79
N ALA A 280 5.29 -7.77 -11.71
CA ALA A 280 5.29 -6.71 -12.68
C ALA A 280 5.93 -7.12 -14.02
N GLU A 281 5.29 -6.72 -15.13
CA GLU A 281 5.77 -6.96 -16.48
C GLU A 281 6.38 -5.69 -17.10
N THR A 282 7.27 -5.86 -18.09
CA THR A 282 7.88 -4.72 -18.79
C THR A 282 6.79 -3.88 -19.44
N MET A 283 6.85 -2.55 -19.25
CA MET A 283 5.87 -1.62 -19.77
C MET A 283 6.56 -0.51 -20.54
N GLU A 284 6.08 -0.28 -21.76
CA GLU A 284 6.31 0.96 -22.50
C GLU A 284 5.10 1.88 -22.27
N GLY A 285 5.36 3.10 -21.82
CA GLY A 285 4.37 4.10 -21.46
C GLY A 285 4.35 5.26 -22.43
N ILE A 286 3.91 6.42 -21.92
CA ILE A 286 3.89 7.67 -22.68
C ILE A 286 5.27 8.00 -23.28
N ASN A 287 5.28 8.60 -24.47
CA ASN A 287 6.49 9.03 -25.18
C ASN A 287 7.51 7.92 -25.47
N GLY A 288 7.12 6.65 -25.36
CA GLY A 288 8.01 5.50 -25.49
C GLY A 288 8.98 5.37 -24.30
N ASN A 289 8.69 6.01 -23.16
CA ASN A 289 9.40 5.74 -21.91
C ASN A 289 9.16 4.29 -21.50
N LYS A 290 10.16 3.64 -20.90
CA LYS A 290 10.08 2.20 -20.63
C LYS A 290 10.65 1.83 -19.27
N ALA A 291 9.90 1.01 -18.54
CA ALA A 291 10.34 0.36 -17.31
C ALA A 291 10.36 -1.16 -17.50
N TYR A 292 11.49 -1.78 -17.18
CA TYR A 292 11.70 -3.20 -17.36
C TYR A 292 11.24 -4.01 -16.15
N ALA A 293 10.61 -5.16 -16.40
CA ALA A 293 10.37 -6.15 -15.36
C ALA A 293 11.67 -6.61 -14.71
N LEU A 294 11.57 -7.07 -13.46
CA LEU A 294 12.69 -7.65 -12.74
C LEU A 294 13.21 -8.90 -13.49
N PRO A 295 14.50 -9.00 -13.87
CA PRO A 295 15.00 -10.15 -14.61
C PRO A 295 15.17 -11.37 -13.68
N HIS A 296 14.11 -12.17 -13.53
CA HIS A 296 14.05 -13.28 -12.57
C HIS A 296 15.26 -14.22 -12.63
N LYS A 297 15.72 -14.59 -13.82
CA LYS A 297 16.90 -15.46 -13.98
C LYS A 297 18.17 -14.84 -13.40
N SER A 298 18.42 -13.57 -13.70
CA SER A 298 19.60 -12.85 -13.19
C SER A 298 19.51 -12.65 -11.67
N VAL A 299 18.33 -12.34 -11.14
CA VAL A 299 18.10 -12.26 -9.69
C VAL A 299 18.41 -13.59 -9.02
N MET A 300 17.92 -14.71 -9.55
CA MET A 300 18.19 -16.04 -8.99
C MET A 300 19.69 -16.39 -9.04
N GLN A 301 20.40 -16.01 -10.10
CA GLN A 301 21.86 -16.19 -10.18
C GLN A 301 22.59 -15.37 -9.11
N VAL A 302 22.17 -14.12 -8.89
CA VAL A 302 22.70 -13.26 -7.83
C VAL A 302 22.42 -13.86 -6.45
N LEU A 303 21.19 -14.30 -6.18
CA LEU A 303 20.87 -14.93 -4.89
C LEU A 303 21.66 -16.22 -4.64
N LYS A 304 21.93 -17.02 -5.68
CA LYS A 304 22.80 -18.21 -5.60
C LYS A 304 24.25 -17.84 -5.30
N LYS A 305 24.79 -16.80 -5.96
CA LYS A 305 26.15 -16.28 -5.70
C LYS A 305 26.36 -15.92 -4.22
N TYR A 306 25.31 -15.46 -3.53
CA TYR A 306 25.34 -15.09 -2.11
C TYR A 306 24.78 -16.18 -1.17
N ASN A 307 24.62 -17.43 -1.64
CA ASN A 307 24.15 -18.57 -0.85
C ASN A 307 22.77 -18.35 -0.19
N ARG A 308 21.87 -17.60 -0.83
CA ARG A 308 20.48 -17.42 -0.38
C ARG A 308 19.51 -18.40 -1.02
N VAL A 309 19.89 -19.00 -2.14
CA VAL A 309 19.13 -20.05 -2.81
C VAL A 309 20.09 -21.17 -3.24
N LYS A 310 19.64 -22.43 -3.18
CA LYS A 310 20.37 -23.60 -3.67
C LYS A 310 20.17 -23.76 -5.18
#